data_AF-A0A1L8PH91-F1
#
_entry.id   AF-A0A1L8PH91-F1
#
_cell.length_a   1.000
_cell.length_b   1.000
_cell.length_c   1.000
_cell.angle_alpha   90.00
_cell.angle_beta   90.00
_cell.angle_gamma   90.00
#
_symmetry.space_group_name_H-M   'P 1'
#
loop_
_entity.id
_entity.type
_entity.pdbx_description
1 polymer ?
#
loop_
_entity_poly.entity_id
_entity_poly.type
_entity_poly.pdbx_seq_one_letter_code
_entity_poly.pdbx_strand_id
1 'polypeptide(L)'
;MKTLKNWLYIALRGTVFVYLPVALLLYGSYRAVFNINPGVQWVFIVFYLLFFLRWLIAKYRHQSIEEEVQSFDGLDKLIEQGRWKVTDKSENEMTVRPTFDVPFNRVVNDRIVLHYVTDKVTIEGPKHYITILDKNIRGEESLWTRKSVSSLKFILIAIIGLMPLMVESNLVWSMNVLRHNTLSSVSDEVEIDSEEYSGNSLENTLNYGRAVENEEYVFYVENHLNLVKIDKQFENKEYLIQREGGTGVSQLNVVGDWLYFTRGESLERMRTDGSAHSTLYSLGYLVELQIQGNWIYFLSWEDDFSVYKMDLNGQNLAQLIDVKASSFSIYDSRLLISHEKEGRSVVESYSLDGKDGQIVINDPAQNLTIWNDDYYYIGGNHKLYRSKVGGESEPEVVVHGPVSSYLPTEQGIIYSLHSSEGAYPGAGVYRMTFDGSESSNLSDLDRVEGFAKVGDSVLFTAGVGFEEPDVNRIDLESESIDVLD
;
A
#
# COMPACT_ATOMS: atom_id res chain seq x y z
N MET A 1 -40.78 20.00 -25.70
CA MET A 1 -39.99 21.01 -24.92
C MET A 1 -40.26 20.97 -23.41
N LYS A 2 -41.51 20.99 -22.93
CA LYS A 2 -41.82 20.97 -21.48
C LYS A 2 -41.27 19.74 -20.73
N THR A 3 -41.35 18.56 -21.34
CA THR A 3 -40.83 17.29 -20.78
C THR A 3 -39.31 17.29 -20.63
N LEU A 4 -38.58 17.70 -21.67
CA LEU A 4 -37.11 17.79 -21.67
C LEU A 4 -36.62 18.78 -20.60
N LYS A 5 -37.31 19.92 -20.44
CA LYS A 5 -37.00 20.93 -19.42
C LYS A 5 -37.17 20.38 -17.99
N ASN A 6 -38.22 19.60 -17.73
CA ASN A 6 -38.41 18.94 -16.44
C ASN A 6 -37.31 17.93 -16.14
N TRP A 7 -36.91 17.12 -17.13
CA TRP A 7 -35.85 16.13 -16.94
C TRP A 7 -34.50 16.79 -16.67
N LEU A 8 -34.15 17.84 -17.41
CA LEU A 8 -32.94 18.63 -17.18
C LEU A 8 -32.92 19.28 -15.80
N TYR A 9 -34.07 19.77 -15.32
CA TYR A 9 -34.17 20.37 -13.99
C TYR A 9 -33.96 19.35 -12.87
N ILE A 10 -34.62 18.19 -12.95
CA ILE A 10 -34.44 17.08 -12.00
C ILE A 10 -32.98 16.62 -12.02
N ALA A 11 -32.40 16.47 -13.21
CA ALA A 11 -31.03 16.03 -13.36
C ALA A 11 -30.04 17.01 -12.72
N LEU A 12 -30.12 18.29 -13.06
CA LEU A 12 -29.23 19.33 -12.52
C LEU A 12 -29.29 19.36 -10.98
N ARG A 13 -30.50 19.35 -10.41
CA ARG A 13 -30.66 19.39 -8.97
C ARG A 13 -30.19 18.12 -8.28
N GLY A 14 -30.48 16.95 -8.86
CA GLY A 14 -29.96 15.67 -8.37
C GLY A 14 -28.44 15.66 -8.33
N THR A 15 -27.80 16.14 -9.39
CA THR A 15 -26.34 16.23 -9.47
C THR A 15 -25.78 17.15 -8.38
N VAL A 16 -26.30 18.37 -8.28
CA VAL A 16 -25.74 19.42 -7.40
C VAL A 16 -26.02 19.16 -5.92
N PHE A 17 -27.22 18.70 -5.56
CA PHE A 17 -27.64 18.63 -4.16
C PHE A 17 -27.58 17.22 -3.56
N VAL A 18 -27.33 16.19 -4.37
CA VAL A 18 -27.23 14.80 -3.88
C VAL A 18 -25.94 14.16 -4.33
N TYR A 19 -25.72 14.07 -5.64
CA TYR A 19 -24.62 13.30 -6.19
C TYR A 19 -23.24 13.89 -5.81
N LEU A 20 -23.01 15.17 -6.12
CA LEU A 20 -21.73 15.83 -5.83
C LEU A 20 -21.41 15.89 -4.34
N PRO A 21 -22.34 16.26 -3.43
CA PRO A 21 -22.07 16.25 -1.99
C PRO A 21 -21.71 14.85 -1.45
N VAL A 22 -22.40 13.80 -1.91
CA VAL A 22 -22.09 12.42 -1.50
C VAL A 22 -20.73 12.00 -2.05
N ALA A 23 -20.42 12.29 -3.31
CA ALA A 23 -19.12 11.98 -3.90
C ALA A 23 -17.97 12.70 -3.18
N LEU A 24 -18.14 13.99 -2.85
CA LEU A 24 -17.17 14.76 -2.08
C LEU A 24 -17.00 14.25 -0.64
N LEU A 25 -18.09 13.86 0.02
CA LEU A 25 -18.02 13.26 1.36
C LEU A 25 -17.25 11.95 1.32
N LEU A 26 -17.51 11.08 0.34
CA LEU A 26 -16.79 9.81 0.19
C LEU A 26 -15.30 10.05 -0.11
N TYR A 27 -14.98 10.99 -0.99
CA TYR A 27 -13.60 11.39 -1.28
C TYR A 27 -12.88 11.92 -0.02
N GLY A 28 -13.54 12.81 0.73
CA GLY A 28 -13.01 13.37 1.97
C GLY A 28 -12.81 12.32 3.06
N SER A 29 -13.80 11.44 3.25
CA SER A 29 -13.71 10.33 4.21
C SER A 29 -12.58 9.35 3.84
N TYR A 30 -12.42 9.02 2.55
CA TYR A 30 -11.31 8.19 2.09
C TYR A 30 -9.96 8.83 2.46
N ARG A 31 -9.77 10.11 2.10
CA ARG A 31 -8.54 10.83 2.41
C ARG A 31 -8.29 10.94 3.91
N ALA A 32 -9.34 11.15 4.71
CA ALA A 32 -9.22 11.26 6.16
C ALA A 32 -8.86 9.92 6.83
N VAL A 33 -9.36 8.80 6.32
CA VAL A 33 -9.11 7.48 6.90
C VAL A 33 -7.78 6.90 6.45
N PHE A 34 -7.43 7.03 5.16
CA PHE A 34 -6.27 6.36 4.58
C PHE A 34 -5.07 7.28 4.39
N ASN A 35 -5.22 8.59 4.57
CA ASN A 35 -4.19 9.60 4.28
C ASN A 35 -3.62 9.53 2.84
N ILE A 36 -4.36 8.91 1.91
CA ILE A 36 -4.00 8.73 0.51
C ILE A 36 -4.98 9.55 -0.36
N ASN A 37 -4.50 10.08 -1.48
CA ASN A 37 -5.36 10.69 -2.49
C ASN A 37 -5.98 9.59 -3.36
N PRO A 38 -7.31 9.39 -3.34
CA PRO A 38 -7.92 8.34 -4.15
C PRO A 38 -7.79 8.69 -5.64
N GLY A 39 -7.46 7.68 -6.45
CA GLY A 39 -7.46 7.80 -7.91
C GLY A 39 -8.83 8.24 -8.42
N VAL A 40 -8.89 9.36 -9.14
CA VAL A 40 -10.16 9.85 -9.69
C VAL A 40 -10.43 9.21 -11.04
N GLN A 41 -11.14 8.09 -11.04
CA GLN A 41 -11.62 7.45 -12.25
C GLN A 41 -12.90 8.14 -12.77
N TRP A 42 -12.72 9.24 -13.52
CA TRP A 42 -13.82 10.04 -14.06
C TRP A 42 -14.86 9.24 -14.85
N VAL A 43 -14.44 8.18 -15.56
CA VAL A 43 -15.33 7.32 -16.34
C VAL A 43 -16.41 6.70 -15.44
N PHE A 44 -16.01 6.18 -14.28
CA PHE A 44 -16.93 5.57 -13.33
C PHE A 44 -17.82 6.60 -12.64
N ILE A 45 -17.27 7.75 -12.23
CA ILE A 45 -18.06 8.87 -11.67
C ILE A 45 -19.17 9.26 -12.67
N VAL A 46 -18.81 9.47 -13.94
CA VAL A 46 -19.78 9.80 -14.99
C VAL A 46 -20.79 8.67 -15.19
N PHE A 47 -20.35 7.42 -15.21
CA PHE A 47 -21.23 6.26 -15.38
C PHE A 47 -22.26 6.16 -14.23
N TYR A 48 -21.82 6.27 -12.98
CA TYR A 48 -22.73 6.27 -11.82
C TYR A 48 -23.67 7.46 -11.82
N LEU A 49 -23.19 8.63 -12.24
CA LEU A 49 -24.05 9.78 -12.45
C LEU A 49 -25.15 9.46 -13.47
N LEU A 50 -24.84 8.84 -14.60
CA LEU A 50 -25.84 8.46 -15.61
C LEU A 50 -26.89 7.48 -15.05
N PHE A 51 -26.47 6.46 -14.30
CA PHE A 51 -27.41 5.52 -13.64
C PHE A 51 -28.30 6.23 -12.62
N PHE A 52 -27.69 7.05 -11.77
CA PHE A 52 -28.38 7.86 -10.77
C PHE A 52 -29.41 8.79 -11.42
N LEU A 53 -29.01 9.51 -12.48
CA LEU A 53 -29.88 10.43 -13.21
C LEU A 53 -31.03 9.71 -13.90
N ARG A 54 -30.77 8.57 -14.56
CA ARG A 54 -31.80 7.76 -15.19
C ARG A 54 -32.85 7.31 -14.17
N TRP A 55 -32.40 6.83 -13.01
CA TRP A 55 -33.28 6.45 -11.91
C TRP A 55 -34.08 7.64 -11.36
N LEU A 56 -33.40 8.75 -11.08
CA LEU A 56 -34.00 9.94 -10.48
C LEU A 56 -35.07 10.54 -11.40
N ILE A 57 -34.79 10.66 -12.71
CA ILE A 57 -35.76 11.10 -13.71
C ILE A 57 -36.91 10.11 -13.80
N ALA A 58 -36.65 8.80 -13.85
CA ALA A 58 -37.72 7.80 -13.93
C ALA A 58 -38.67 7.85 -12.73
N LYS A 59 -38.14 8.16 -11.53
CA LYS A 59 -38.90 8.23 -10.28
C LYS A 59 -39.64 9.56 -10.11
N TYR A 60 -39.04 10.69 -10.48
CA TYR A 60 -39.57 12.02 -10.19
C TYR A 60 -40.02 12.83 -11.40
N ARG A 61 -39.98 12.27 -12.62
CA ARG A 61 -40.54 12.92 -13.81
C ARG A 61 -41.97 13.39 -13.55
N HIS A 62 -42.28 14.58 -14.03
CA HIS A 62 -43.60 15.17 -13.87
C HIS A 62 -44.64 14.39 -14.68
N GLN A 63 -45.78 14.09 -14.05
CA GLN A 63 -46.93 13.40 -14.65
C GLN A 63 -48.23 13.97 -14.07
N SER A 64 -49.34 13.70 -14.76
CA SER A 64 -50.70 13.96 -14.28
C SER A 64 -51.46 12.64 -14.20
N ILE A 65 -52.31 12.51 -13.18
CA ILE A 65 -53.27 11.42 -13.01
C ILE A 65 -54.65 12.06 -12.78
N GLU A 66 -55.68 11.52 -13.41
CA GLU A 66 -57.07 11.93 -13.17
C GLU A 66 -57.79 10.82 -12.42
N GLU A 67 -58.47 11.16 -11.33
CA GLU A 67 -59.24 10.23 -10.50
C GLU A 67 -60.66 10.72 -10.29
N GLU A 68 -61.62 9.79 -10.31
CA GLU A 68 -63.02 10.06 -9.98
C GLU A 68 -63.22 9.95 -8.47
N VAL A 69 -63.77 10.99 -7.85
CA VAL A 69 -63.92 11.08 -6.39
C VAL A 69 -65.39 11.30 -6.05
N GLN A 70 -65.98 10.41 -5.23
CA GLN A 70 -67.40 10.44 -4.87
C GLN A 70 -67.78 11.64 -3.99
N SER A 71 -66.85 12.15 -3.18
CA SER A 71 -66.99 13.39 -2.41
C SER A 71 -65.62 13.94 -2.04
N PHE A 72 -65.48 15.27 -2.08
CA PHE A 72 -64.28 15.96 -1.58
C PHE A 72 -64.25 16.05 -0.04
N ASP A 73 -65.37 15.73 0.63
CA ASP A 73 -65.47 15.69 2.09
C ASP A 73 -64.63 14.54 2.67
N GLY A 74 -63.47 14.89 3.23
CA GLY A 74 -62.52 13.94 3.82
C GLY A 74 -61.17 13.88 3.13
N LEU A 75 -61.04 14.44 1.92
CA LEU A 75 -59.76 14.55 1.22
C LEU A 75 -58.77 15.44 1.99
N ASP A 76 -59.26 16.54 2.57
CA ASP A 76 -58.48 17.40 3.47
C ASP A 76 -57.93 16.61 4.65
N LYS A 77 -58.77 15.77 5.27
CA LYS A 77 -58.39 14.92 6.40
C LYS A 77 -57.37 13.85 5.99
N LEU A 78 -57.48 13.27 4.78
CA LEU A 78 -56.50 12.32 4.24
C LEU A 78 -55.15 12.98 3.95
N ILE A 79 -55.15 14.22 3.48
CA ILE A 79 -53.94 15.01 3.21
C ILE A 79 -53.27 15.42 4.53
N GLU A 80 -54.05 15.85 5.52
CA GLU A 80 -53.59 16.19 6.88
C GLU A 80 -53.10 14.98 7.68
N GLN A 81 -53.74 13.81 7.53
CA GLN A 81 -53.30 12.55 8.14
C GLN A 81 -52.10 11.94 7.41
N GLY A 82 -52.01 12.14 6.09
CA GLY A 82 -50.83 11.81 5.32
C GLY A 82 -49.67 12.74 5.68
N ARG A 83 -48.44 12.31 5.45
CA ARG A 83 -47.23 13.13 5.71
C ARG A 83 -47.07 14.25 4.66
N TRP A 84 -48.13 15.00 4.36
CA TRP A 84 -48.18 16.09 3.39
C TRP A 84 -48.39 17.43 4.10
N LYS A 85 -47.74 18.48 3.59
CA LYS A 85 -47.92 19.85 4.04
C LYS A 85 -48.65 20.62 2.97
N VAL A 86 -49.85 21.12 3.28
CA VAL A 86 -50.59 22.06 2.43
C VAL A 86 -49.82 23.38 2.43
N THR A 87 -49.55 23.91 1.23
CA THR A 87 -48.81 25.16 1.03
C THR A 87 -49.66 26.28 0.47
N ASP A 88 -50.68 25.93 -0.31
CA ASP A 88 -51.66 26.88 -0.85
C ASP A 88 -52.98 26.15 -1.08
N LYS A 89 -54.09 26.85 -0.89
CA LYS A 89 -55.45 26.30 -1.06
C LYS A 89 -56.41 27.38 -1.54
N SER A 90 -57.08 27.12 -2.64
CA SER A 90 -58.14 27.93 -3.23
C SER A 90 -59.39 27.07 -3.45
N GLU A 91 -60.49 27.66 -3.95
CA GLU A 91 -61.75 26.94 -4.16
C GLU A 91 -61.62 25.73 -5.09
N ASN A 92 -60.78 25.82 -6.13
CA ASN A 92 -60.65 24.78 -7.17
C ASN A 92 -59.24 24.19 -7.26
N GLU A 93 -58.33 24.57 -6.37
CA GLU A 93 -56.94 24.11 -6.42
C GLU A 93 -56.33 23.96 -5.02
N MET A 94 -55.59 22.87 -4.80
CA MET A 94 -54.77 22.68 -3.61
C MET A 94 -53.34 22.31 -3.98
N THR A 95 -52.38 23.02 -3.39
CA THR A 95 -50.95 22.73 -3.55
C THR A 95 -50.39 22.09 -2.29
N VAL A 96 -49.88 20.86 -2.42
CA VAL A 96 -49.28 20.09 -1.32
C VAL A 96 -47.82 19.75 -1.55
N ARG A 97 -47.08 19.51 -0.47
CA ARG A 97 -45.68 19.08 -0.48
C ARG A 97 -45.44 17.87 0.43
N PRO A 98 -44.61 16.89 0.03
CA PRO A 98 -44.26 15.76 0.89
C PRO A 98 -43.32 16.18 2.03
N THR A 99 -43.62 15.76 3.25
CA THR A 99 -42.73 15.93 4.43
C THR A 99 -41.85 14.69 4.69
N PHE A 100 -41.99 13.66 3.87
CA PHE A 100 -41.19 12.43 3.85
C PHE A 100 -40.23 12.42 2.64
N ASP A 101 -39.48 11.33 2.42
CA ASP A 101 -38.56 11.17 1.27
C ASP A 101 -37.38 12.17 1.27
N VAL A 102 -36.79 12.41 2.45
CA VAL A 102 -35.57 13.22 2.61
C VAL A 102 -34.35 12.43 2.11
N PRO A 103 -33.43 13.01 1.31
CA PRO A 103 -33.35 14.43 0.91
C PRO A 103 -34.12 14.81 -0.37
N PHE A 104 -34.67 13.85 -1.11
CA PHE A 104 -35.23 14.06 -2.45
C PHE A 104 -36.41 15.04 -2.48
N ASN A 105 -37.25 15.09 -1.44
CA ASN A 105 -38.33 16.06 -1.34
C ASN A 105 -37.86 17.52 -1.39
N ARG A 106 -36.65 17.81 -0.88
CA ARG A 106 -36.02 19.14 -0.94
C ARG A 106 -35.32 19.38 -2.27
N VAL A 107 -34.68 18.34 -2.80
CA VAL A 107 -33.88 18.40 -4.03
C VAL A 107 -34.80 18.67 -5.22
N VAL A 108 -35.83 17.85 -5.40
CA VAL A 108 -36.77 17.97 -6.52
C VAL A 108 -37.56 19.28 -6.41
N ASN A 109 -37.90 19.72 -5.18
CA ASN A 109 -38.60 20.99 -4.88
C ASN A 109 -39.93 21.16 -5.64
N ASP A 110 -40.49 20.07 -6.13
CA ASP A 110 -41.71 20.08 -6.89
C ASP A 110 -42.91 20.10 -5.94
N ARG A 111 -43.90 20.89 -6.34
CA ARG A 111 -45.20 20.99 -5.71
C ARG A 111 -46.13 19.99 -6.38
N ILE A 112 -47.05 19.42 -5.62
CA ILE A 112 -48.13 18.61 -6.17
C ILE A 112 -49.37 19.49 -6.17
N VAL A 113 -49.99 19.63 -7.33
CA VAL A 113 -51.18 20.46 -7.51
C VAL A 113 -52.36 19.54 -7.75
N LEU A 114 -53.41 19.73 -6.96
CA LEU A 114 -54.68 19.04 -7.11
C LEU A 114 -55.68 20.05 -7.68
N HIS A 115 -56.24 19.76 -8.84
CA HIS A 115 -57.31 20.55 -9.45
C HIS A 115 -58.65 19.85 -9.27
N TYR A 116 -59.64 20.57 -8.73
CA TYR A 116 -60.97 20.05 -8.45
C TYR A 116 -61.94 20.41 -9.58
N VAL A 117 -62.59 19.40 -10.17
CA VAL A 117 -63.62 19.60 -11.20
C VAL A 117 -64.79 18.66 -10.92
N THR A 118 -65.90 19.17 -10.38
CA THR A 118 -67.19 18.50 -10.11
C THR A 118 -67.13 17.11 -9.44
N ASP A 119 -66.69 16.07 -10.14
CA ASP A 119 -66.58 14.67 -9.73
C ASP A 119 -65.16 14.08 -9.93
N LYS A 120 -64.19 14.92 -10.33
CA LYS A 120 -62.82 14.53 -10.68
C LYS A 120 -61.77 15.38 -9.96
N VAL A 121 -60.65 14.74 -9.64
CA VAL A 121 -59.41 15.37 -9.19
C VAL A 121 -58.30 15.08 -10.19
N THR A 122 -57.69 16.14 -10.74
CA THR A 122 -56.43 16.01 -11.49
C THR A 122 -55.27 16.27 -10.54
N ILE A 123 -54.39 15.29 -10.38
CA ILE A 123 -53.20 15.36 -9.54
C ILE A 123 -51.98 15.53 -10.45
N GLU A 124 -51.34 16.68 -10.40
CA GLU A 124 -50.14 17.01 -11.18
C GLU A 124 -48.91 17.10 -10.27
N GLY A 125 -47.82 16.43 -10.65
CA GLY A 125 -46.61 16.43 -9.83
C GLY A 125 -45.59 15.36 -10.20
N PRO A 126 -44.54 15.18 -9.38
CA PRO A 126 -43.58 14.09 -9.55
C PRO A 126 -44.26 12.72 -9.46
N LYS A 127 -43.99 11.85 -10.44
CA LYS A 127 -44.57 10.50 -10.54
C LYS A 127 -44.63 9.77 -9.19
N HIS A 128 -43.52 9.70 -8.46
CA HIS A 128 -43.46 9.01 -7.19
C HIS A 128 -44.48 9.53 -6.17
N TYR A 129 -44.67 10.85 -6.10
CA TYR A 129 -45.54 11.47 -5.10
C TYR A 129 -47.00 11.38 -5.50
N ILE A 130 -47.33 11.62 -6.78
CA ILE A 130 -48.71 11.51 -7.24
C ILE A 130 -49.22 10.08 -7.16
N THR A 131 -48.38 9.07 -7.43
CA THR A 131 -48.76 7.65 -7.26
C THR A 131 -49.03 7.29 -5.80
N ILE A 132 -48.35 7.90 -4.84
CA ILE A 132 -48.64 7.69 -3.41
C ILE A 132 -49.94 8.39 -3.05
N LEU A 133 -50.14 9.63 -3.53
CA LEU A 133 -51.32 10.42 -3.20
C LEU A 133 -52.59 9.80 -3.79
N ASP A 134 -52.57 9.36 -5.05
CA ASP A 134 -53.64 8.61 -5.72
C ASP A 134 -54.07 7.37 -4.90
N LYS A 135 -53.12 6.54 -4.49
CA LYS A 135 -53.41 5.37 -3.63
C LYS A 135 -54.06 5.74 -2.30
N ASN A 136 -53.57 6.80 -1.66
CA ASN A 136 -54.15 7.29 -0.41
C ASN A 136 -55.61 7.77 -0.60
N ILE A 137 -55.92 8.36 -1.76
CA ILE A 137 -57.28 8.83 -2.11
C ILE A 137 -58.21 7.65 -2.34
N ARG A 138 -57.74 6.58 -2.97
CA ARG A 138 -58.52 5.35 -3.22
C ARG A 138 -58.80 4.52 -1.96
N GLY A 139 -58.27 4.92 -0.80
CA GLY A 139 -58.37 4.14 0.44
C GLY A 139 -57.63 2.79 0.38
N GLU A 140 -56.85 2.56 -0.67
CA GLU A 140 -55.93 1.43 -0.75
C GLU A 140 -54.80 1.69 0.25
N GLU A 141 -54.77 0.93 1.35
CA GLU A 141 -53.72 1.08 2.35
C GLU A 141 -52.33 1.05 1.71
N SER A 142 -51.57 2.14 1.86
CA SER A 142 -50.13 2.08 1.81
C SER A 142 -49.57 2.15 3.24
N LEU A 143 -49.93 1.17 4.07
CA LEU A 143 -49.27 0.90 5.35
C LEU A 143 -47.77 0.58 5.20
N TRP A 144 -47.28 0.42 3.96
CA TRP A 144 -45.88 0.12 3.63
C TRP A 144 -44.95 1.34 3.60
N THR A 145 -45.43 2.51 4.05
CA THR A 145 -44.61 3.72 4.26
C THR A 145 -43.79 3.69 5.55
N ARG A 146 -43.84 2.61 6.33
CA ARG A 146 -43.22 2.54 7.67
C ARG A 146 -41.75 2.10 7.72
N LYS A 147 -41.12 1.76 6.60
CA LYS A 147 -39.66 1.50 6.59
C LYS A 147 -38.99 2.26 5.45
N SER A 148 -38.08 3.16 5.84
CA SER A 148 -37.06 3.86 5.06
C SER A 148 -36.11 2.93 4.26
N VAL A 149 -36.56 1.76 3.83
CA VAL A 149 -35.78 0.72 3.15
C VAL A 149 -35.55 1.05 1.68
N SER A 150 -36.40 1.85 1.02
CA SER A 150 -36.13 2.25 -0.37
C SER A 150 -34.88 3.15 -0.45
N SER A 151 -34.80 4.19 0.37
CA SER A 151 -33.64 5.10 0.41
C SER A 151 -32.37 4.40 0.92
N LEU A 152 -32.49 3.52 1.93
CA LEU A 152 -31.36 2.68 2.41
C LEU A 152 -30.88 1.68 1.35
N LYS A 153 -31.78 1.07 0.57
CA LYS A 153 -31.39 0.22 -0.57
C LYS A 153 -30.62 1.02 -1.62
N PHE A 154 -30.96 2.28 -1.86
CA PHE A 154 -30.22 3.12 -2.81
C PHE A 154 -28.87 3.60 -2.27
N ILE A 155 -28.75 3.92 -0.98
CA ILE A 155 -27.45 4.18 -0.36
C ILE A 155 -26.58 2.93 -0.41
N LEU A 156 -27.14 1.76 -0.12
CA LEU A 156 -26.44 0.48 -0.23
C LEU A 156 -26.05 0.15 -1.68
N ILE A 157 -26.93 0.39 -2.65
CA ILE A 157 -26.63 0.23 -4.10
C ILE A 157 -25.64 1.29 -4.59
N ALA A 158 -25.60 2.49 -3.99
CA ALA A 158 -24.59 3.49 -4.29
C ALA A 158 -23.24 3.10 -3.67
N ILE A 159 -23.21 2.55 -2.45
CA ILE A 159 -22.00 2.01 -1.81
C ILE A 159 -21.46 0.79 -2.58
N ILE A 160 -22.33 -0.18 -2.90
CA ILE A 160 -22.00 -1.36 -3.72
C ILE A 160 -21.67 -0.95 -5.15
N GLY A 161 -22.40 0.03 -5.70
CA GLY A 161 -22.16 0.60 -7.01
C GLY A 161 -20.83 1.32 -7.06
N LEU A 162 -20.41 2.03 -6.02
CA LEU A 162 -19.08 2.64 -5.96
C LEU A 162 -18.00 1.65 -5.50
N MET A 163 -18.35 0.39 -5.18
CA MET A 163 -17.39 -0.63 -4.76
C MET A 163 -16.36 -0.99 -5.85
N PRO A 164 -16.66 -1.03 -7.16
CA PRO A 164 -15.66 -1.21 -8.21
C PRO A 164 -14.67 -0.04 -8.36
N LEU A 165 -15.03 1.18 -7.94
CA LEU A 165 -14.05 2.29 -7.77
C LEU A 165 -13.10 2.05 -6.60
N MET A 166 -13.44 1.07 -5.76
CA MET A 166 -12.79 0.70 -4.50
C MET A 166 -12.15 -0.71 -4.61
N VAL A 167 -12.17 -1.34 -5.79
CA VAL A 167 -11.52 -2.64 -6.09
C VAL A 167 -10.25 -2.43 -6.93
N GLU A 168 -9.72 -1.21 -6.99
CA GLU A 168 -8.29 -1.05 -7.23
C GLU A 168 -7.53 -1.72 -6.08
N SER A 169 -6.46 -2.45 -6.41
CA SER A 169 -5.53 -3.09 -5.46
C SER A 169 -5.22 -2.18 -4.26
N ASN A 170 -5.08 -0.88 -4.53
CA ASN A 170 -4.68 0.13 -3.56
C ASN A 170 -5.67 0.29 -2.40
N LEU A 171 -7.00 0.17 -2.58
CA LEU A 171 -7.92 0.26 -1.44
C LEU A 171 -7.93 -1.03 -0.63
N VAL A 172 -7.98 -2.20 -1.29
CA VAL A 172 -7.93 -3.49 -0.59
C VAL A 172 -6.66 -3.55 0.26
N TRP A 173 -5.55 -3.16 -0.32
CA TRP A 173 -4.28 -2.97 0.37
C TRP A 173 -4.38 -1.96 1.53
N SER A 174 -4.91 -0.76 1.29
CA SER A 174 -5.08 0.27 2.33
C SER A 174 -5.95 -0.22 3.51
N MET A 175 -6.99 -1.01 3.24
CA MET A 175 -7.81 -1.62 4.30
C MET A 175 -7.03 -2.69 5.07
N ASN A 176 -6.18 -3.47 4.40
CA ASN A 176 -5.31 -4.43 5.07
C ASN A 176 -4.30 -3.72 5.97
N VAL A 177 -3.70 -2.61 5.52
CA VAL A 177 -2.82 -1.76 6.33
C VAL A 177 -3.55 -1.16 7.54
N LEU A 178 -4.77 -0.64 7.35
CA LEU A 178 -5.58 -0.12 8.45
C LEU A 178 -5.91 -1.22 9.48
N ARG A 179 -6.30 -2.40 8.99
CA ARG A 179 -6.60 -3.56 9.84
C ARG A 179 -5.37 -4.01 10.61
N HIS A 180 -4.21 -4.04 9.94
CA HIS A 180 -2.91 -4.34 10.52
C HIS A 180 -2.62 -3.40 11.69
N ASN A 181 -2.63 -2.09 11.47
CA ASN A 181 -2.37 -1.10 12.52
C ASN A 181 -3.37 -1.14 13.68
N THR A 182 -4.62 -1.53 13.42
CA THR A 182 -5.66 -1.61 14.46
C THR A 182 -5.51 -2.85 15.35
N LEU A 183 -4.99 -3.94 14.80
CA LEU A 183 -4.88 -5.24 15.47
C LEU A 183 -3.46 -5.58 15.92
N SER A 184 -2.47 -4.86 15.39
CA SER A 184 -1.06 -5.02 15.75
C SER A 184 -0.90 -4.65 17.22
N SER A 185 -0.44 -5.62 17.99
CA SER A 185 -0.10 -5.45 19.40
C SER A 185 0.98 -6.47 19.74
N VAL A 186 1.98 -6.03 20.49
CA VAL A 186 3.07 -6.86 20.98
C VAL A 186 3.08 -6.83 22.50
N SER A 187 3.58 -7.90 23.13
CA SER A 187 3.68 -7.96 24.60
C SER A 187 4.79 -7.09 25.15
N ASP A 188 5.89 -6.99 24.38
CA ASP A 188 7.09 -6.25 24.74
C ASP A 188 7.31 -5.17 23.69
N GLU A 189 7.32 -3.90 24.08
CA GLU A 189 7.65 -2.81 23.18
C GLU A 189 9.17 -2.60 23.14
N VAL A 190 9.68 -2.35 21.94
CA VAL A 190 11.07 -2.00 21.67
C VAL A 190 11.10 -0.56 21.21
N GLU A 191 11.94 0.24 21.87
CA GLU A 191 12.25 1.61 21.53
C GLU A 191 13.75 1.82 21.76
N ILE A 192 14.39 2.58 20.87
CA ILE A 192 15.81 2.92 20.94
C ILE A 192 16.01 4.43 21.00
N ASP A 193 17.04 4.84 21.75
CA ASP A 193 17.33 6.26 21.99
C ASP A 193 18.04 6.95 20.83
N SER A 194 18.70 6.18 19.96
CA SER A 194 19.48 6.72 18.84
C SER A 194 18.75 6.54 17.51
N GLU A 195 18.44 7.65 16.84
CA GLU A 195 17.90 7.63 15.47
C GLU A 195 18.93 7.13 14.44
N GLU A 196 20.23 7.19 14.77
CA GLU A 196 21.34 6.74 13.92
C GLU A 196 21.63 5.24 14.04
N TYR A 197 21.02 4.54 15.00
CA TYR A 197 21.21 3.10 15.15
C TYR A 197 20.67 2.33 13.94
N SER A 198 21.50 1.46 13.36
CA SER A 198 21.10 0.55 12.27
C SER A 198 20.99 -0.87 12.78
N GLY A 199 19.95 -1.59 12.35
CA GLY A 199 19.75 -2.99 12.76
C GLY A 199 20.69 -3.99 12.08
N ASN A 200 21.31 -3.62 10.96
CA ASN A 200 22.35 -4.38 10.27
C ASN A 200 23.18 -3.39 9.42
N SER A 201 24.33 -3.82 8.88
CA SER A 201 25.06 -2.96 7.94
C SER A 201 24.32 -2.83 6.61
N LEU A 202 24.50 -1.69 5.94
CA LEU A 202 23.87 -1.44 4.65
C LEU A 202 24.27 -2.52 3.62
N GLU A 203 25.55 -2.88 3.59
CA GLU A 203 26.09 -3.89 2.69
C GLU A 203 25.43 -5.25 2.90
N ASN A 204 25.20 -5.65 4.16
CA ASN A 204 24.56 -6.91 4.49
C ASN A 204 23.09 -6.91 4.04
N THR A 205 22.35 -5.83 4.31
CA THR A 205 20.91 -5.74 3.94
C THR A 205 20.68 -5.77 2.43
N LEU A 206 21.58 -5.19 1.64
CA LEU A 206 21.56 -5.24 0.17
C LEU A 206 21.98 -6.62 -0.39
N ASN A 207 22.63 -7.45 0.44
CA ASN A 207 22.99 -8.82 0.13
C ASN A 207 22.08 -9.82 0.88
N TYR A 208 20.78 -9.55 0.89
CA TYR A 208 19.72 -10.38 1.49
C TYR A 208 19.77 -10.53 3.01
N GLY A 209 20.65 -9.81 3.72
CA GLY A 209 20.79 -9.84 5.17
C GLY A 209 20.94 -11.26 5.72
N ARG A 210 21.79 -12.08 5.10
CA ARG A 210 22.01 -13.49 5.50
C ARG A 210 22.74 -13.64 6.83
N ALA A 211 23.43 -12.58 7.28
CA ALA A 211 24.01 -12.53 8.62
C ALA A 211 23.88 -11.12 9.22
N VAL A 212 23.92 -11.07 10.54
CA VAL A 212 23.99 -9.86 11.37
C VAL A 212 24.75 -10.20 12.65
N GLU A 213 25.33 -9.22 13.31
CA GLU A 213 26.00 -9.43 14.58
C GLU A 213 25.62 -8.37 15.61
N ASN A 214 25.64 -8.76 16.88
CA ASN A 214 25.70 -7.82 17.98
C ASN A 214 27.07 -7.91 18.67
N GLU A 215 27.18 -7.35 19.87
CA GLU A 215 28.43 -7.35 20.65
C GLU A 215 28.90 -8.76 21.03
N GLU A 216 27.97 -9.71 21.18
CA GLU A 216 28.25 -11.04 21.75
C GLU A 216 28.24 -12.17 20.72
N TYR A 217 27.39 -12.07 19.70
CA TYR A 217 27.07 -13.18 18.80
C TYR A 217 26.98 -12.73 17.35
N VAL A 218 27.22 -13.70 16.47
CA VAL A 218 26.85 -13.66 15.05
C VAL A 218 25.56 -14.46 14.88
N PHE A 219 24.63 -13.93 14.11
CA PHE A 219 23.42 -14.62 13.70
C PHE A 219 23.43 -14.77 12.18
N TYR A 220 23.19 -15.97 11.68
CA TYR A 220 23.22 -16.21 10.24
C TYR A 220 22.18 -17.23 9.80
N VAL A 221 21.88 -17.23 8.50
CA VAL A 221 20.95 -18.18 7.88
C VAL A 221 21.72 -19.33 7.26
N GLU A 222 21.41 -20.55 7.69
CA GLU A 222 21.95 -21.78 7.14
C GLU A 222 20.91 -22.51 6.27
N ASN A 223 21.34 -23.01 5.11
CA ASN A 223 20.55 -23.75 4.12
C ASN A 223 19.23 -23.05 3.76
N HIS A 224 19.26 -21.71 3.81
CA HIS A 224 18.11 -20.81 3.63
C HIS A 224 16.97 -20.96 4.66
N LEU A 225 16.99 -21.94 5.56
CA LEU A 225 15.85 -22.31 6.42
C LEU A 225 16.10 -22.05 7.90
N ASN A 226 17.34 -22.23 8.34
CA ASN A 226 17.70 -22.31 9.74
C ASN A 226 18.30 -20.98 10.19
N LEU A 227 17.83 -20.46 11.33
CA LEU A 227 18.43 -19.29 11.97
C LEU A 227 19.38 -19.78 13.04
N VAL A 228 20.67 -19.50 12.84
CA VAL A 228 21.75 -19.93 13.69
C VAL A 228 22.26 -18.74 14.50
N LYS A 229 22.61 -19.01 15.76
CA LYS A 229 23.36 -18.15 16.65
C LYS A 229 24.71 -18.81 16.90
N ILE A 230 25.79 -18.06 16.80
CA ILE A 230 27.14 -18.55 17.07
C ILE A 230 27.96 -17.47 17.77
N ASP A 231 28.91 -17.86 18.61
CA ASP A 231 29.85 -16.90 19.17
C ASP A 231 30.73 -16.26 18.08
N LYS A 232 31.42 -15.16 18.45
CA LYS A 232 32.28 -14.41 17.53
C LYS A 232 33.53 -15.18 17.11
N GLN A 233 33.83 -16.31 17.75
CA GLN A 233 34.95 -17.20 17.42
C GLN A 233 34.52 -18.32 16.45
N PHE A 234 33.23 -18.43 16.15
CA PHE A 234 32.63 -19.49 15.35
C PHE A 234 32.81 -20.90 15.96
N GLU A 235 32.77 -21.02 17.29
CA GLU A 235 32.98 -22.32 17.98
C GLU A 235 31.70 -22.91 18.55
N ASN A 236 30.83 -22.09 19.17
CA ASN A 236 29.64 -22.56 19.87
C ASN A 236 28.36 -22.22 19.11
N LYS A 237 27.98 -23.10 18.20
CA LYS A 237 26.78 -23.01 17.35
C LYS A 237 25.51 -23.46 18.08
N GLU A 238 24.45 -22.68 17.95
CA GLU A 238 23.10 -22.95 18.46
C GLU A 238 22.04 -22.62 17.40
N TYR A 239 21.04 -23.48 17.24
CA TYR A 239 19.90 -23.20 16.36
C TYR A 239 18.78 -22.48 17.12
N LEU A 240 18.46 -21.25 16.70
CA LEU A 240 17.27 -20.53 17.17
C LEU A 240 16.01 -20.96 16.40
N ILE A 241 16.18 -21.28 15.11
CA ILE A 241 15.18 -21.95 14.27
C ILE A 241 15.86 -23.10 13.55
N GLN A 242 15.33 -24.32 13.70
CA GLN A 242 15.77 -25.50 12.96
C GLN A 242 14.57 -26.17 12.29
N ARG A 243 14.64 -26.35 10.97
CA ARG A 243 13.55 -26.91 10.15
C ARG A 243 14.10 -27.79 9.04
N GLU A 244 13.33 -28.82 8.69
CA GLU A 244 13.61 -29.69 7.54
C GLU A 244 13.00 -29.17 6.22
N GLY A 245 12.25 -28.06 6.28
CA GLY A 245 11.62 -27.48 5.10
C GLY A 245 10.58 -26.39 5.40
N GLY A 246 10.13 -25.76 4.32
CA GLY A 246 9.15 -24.68 4.34
C GLY A 246 9.75 -23.37 3.83
N THR A 247 9.22 -22.24 4.31
CA THR A 247 9.68 -20.92 3.87
C THR A 247 10.98 -20.53 4.54
N GLY A 248 11.91 -20.02 3.73
CA GLY A 248 13.23 -19.61 4.17
C GLY A 248 13.26 -18.34 5.02
N VAL A 249 14.38 -18.15 5.71
CA VAL A 249 14.70 -17.00 6.54
C VAL A 249 15.67 -16.07 5.78
N SER A 250 15.47 -14.77 5.89
CA SER A 250 16.35 -13.75 5.30
C SER A 250 16.20 -12.40 6.01
N GLN A 251 16.96 -11.40 5.58
CA GLN A 251 16.87 -10.00 6.02
C GLN A 251 17.01 -9.85 7.54
N LEU A 252 18.00 -10.54 8.11
CA LEU A 252 18.31 -10.49 9.53
C LEU A 252 18.70 -9.06 9.92
N ASN A 253 18.16 -8.60 11.03
CA ASN A 253 18.53 -7.37 11.73
C ASN A 253 18.51 -7.65 13.24
N VAL A 254 19.34 -6.94 14.00
CA VAL A 254 19.38 -7.03 15.46
C VAL A 254 19.21 -5.64 16.07
N VAL A 255 18.36 -5.52 17.09
CA VAL A 255 18.14 -4.28 17.84
C VAL A 255 18.13 -4.62 19.33
N GLY A 256 19.23 -4.30 20.01
CA GLY A 256 19.45 -4.75 21.39
C GLY A 256 19.37 -6.28 21.49
N ASP A 257 18.45 -6.78 22.33
CA ASP A 257 18.22 -8.21 22.53
C ASP A 257 17.23 -8.84 21.54
N TRP A 258 16.82 -8.12 20.49
CA TRP A 258 15.80 -8.58 19.55
C TRP A 258 16.38 -8.81 18.16
N LEU A 259 16.04 -9.97 17.59
CA LEU A 259 16.27 -10.30 16.18
C LEU A 259 15.00 -10.06 15.39
N TYR A 260 15.14 -9.41 14.23
CA TYR A 260 14.11 -9.18 13.23
C TYR A 260 14.51 -9.91 11.96
N PHE A 261 13.57 -10.60 11.33
CA PHE A 261 13.86 -11.38 10.13
C PHE A 261 12.61 -11.65 9.33
N THR A 262 12.74 -11.74 8.01
CA THR A 262 11.64 -12.16 7.14
C THR A 262 11.60 -13.67 7.03
N ARG A 263 10.38 -14.22 7.00
CA ARG A 263 10.14 -15.64 6.72
C ARG A 263 8.99 -15.81 5.73
N GLY A 264 9.31 -15.67 4.44
CA GLY A 264 8.28 -15.61 3.40
C GLY A 264 7.58 -14.26 3.38
N GLU A 265 6.25 -14.28 3.51
CA GLU A 265 5.39 -13.09 3.52
C GLU A 265 5.26 -12.44 4.91
N SER A 266 6.04 -12.91 5.89
CA SER A 266 6.04 -12.35 7.24
C SER A 266 7.33 -11.63 7.58
N LEU A 267 7.20 -10.53 8.33
CA LEU A 267 8.27 -10.05 9.21
C LEU A 267 8.00 -10.58 10.60
N GLU A 268 9.01 -11.21 11.18
CA GLU A 268 8.96 -11.81 12.50
C GLU A 268 10.06 -11.23 13.38
N ARG A 269 9.84 -11.34 14.69
CA ARG A 269 10.77 -10.88 15.71
C ARG A 269 10.86 -11.91 16.84
N MET A 270 12.06 -12.12 17.40
CA MET A 270 12.29 -12.92 18.61
C MET A 270 13.45 -12.35 19.43
N ARG A 271 13.57 -12.75 20.69
CA ARG A 271 14.76 -12.45 21.49
C ARG A 271 15.97 -13.22 20.96
N THR A 272 17.18 -12.71 21.20
CA THR A 272 18.46 -13.36 20.83
C THR A 272 18.73 -14.69 21.57
N ASP A 273 17.88 -15.05 22.53
CA ASP A 273 17.84 -16.35 23.21
C ASP A 273 16.76 -17.30 22.64
N GLY A 274 16.06 -16.90 21.57
CA GLY A 274 14.99 -17.66 20.93
C GLY A 274 13.60 -17.52 21.57
N SER A 275 13.48 -16.77 22.68
CA SER A 275 12.19 -16.53 23.34
C SER A 275 11.38 -15.40 22.69
N ALA A 276 10.14 -15.20 23.15
CA ALA A 276 9.23 -14.11 22.74
C ALA A 276 9.04 -13.94 21.21
N HIS A 277 9.03 -15.06 20.48
CA HIS A 277 8.81 -15.07 19.03
C HIS A 277 7.39 -14.61 18.67
N SER A 278 7.28 -13.60 17.79
CA SER A 278 6.02 -13.04 17.30
C SER A 278 6.13 -12.59 15.84
N THR A 279 4.98 -12.48 15.17
CA THR A 279 4.86 -11.93 13.81
C THR A 279 4.46 -10.46 13.90
N LEU A 280 5.28 -9.58 13.31
CA LEU A 280 5.04 -8.13 13.29
C LEU A 280 4.29 -7.66 12.06
N TYR A 281 4.33 -8.43 10.97
CA TYR A 281 3.67 -8.11 9.71
C TYR A 281 3.46 -9.40 8.91
N SER A 282 2.31 -9.49 8.19
CA SER A 282 1.95 -10.64 7.35
C SER A 282 1.02 -10.27 6.20
N LEU A 283 1.24 -9.11 5.57
CA LEU A 283 0.40 -8.65 4.45
C LEU A 283 0.95 -9.02 3.06
N GLY A 284 2.18 -9.52 2.96
CA GLY A 284 2.83 -9.90 1.70
C GLY A 284 4.35 -9.90 1.79
N TYR A 285 5.07 -10.05 0.68
CA TYR A 285 6.54 -10.03 0.71
C TYR A 285 7.10 -8.62 1.00
N LEU A 286 8.11 -8.57 1.87
CA LEU A 286 8.94 -7.39 2.12
C LEU A 286 10.27 -7.56 1.39
N VAL A 287 10.71 -6.53 0.70
CA VAL A 287 11.95 -6.53 -0.07
C VAL A 287 12.89 -5.43 0.46
N GLU A 288 14.19 -5.71 0.48
CA GLU A 288 15.26 -4.84 0.99
C GLU A 288 15.04 -4.25 2.40
N LEU A 289 14.53 -5.02 3.38
CA LEU A 289 14.26 -4.49 4.72
C LEU A 289 15.50 -3.89 5.41
N GLN A 290 15.36 -2.66 5.92
CA GLN A 290 16.39 -1.94 6.68
C GLN A 290 15.78 -1.33 7.94
N ILE A 291 16.49 -1.44 9.07
CA ILE A 291 16.10 -0.81 10.33
C ILE A 291 17.01 0.39 10.60
N GLN A 292 16.42 1.56 10.82
CA GLN A 292 17.12 2.79 11.19
C GLN A 292 16.34 3.50 12.29
N GLY A 293 16.95 3.69 13.45
CA GLY A 293 16.27 4.25 14.61
C GLY A 293 15.09 3.37 15.04
N ASN A 294 13.98 4.01 15.40
CA ASN A 294 12.74 3.34 15.77
C ASN A 294 11.89 2.84 14.59
N TRP A 295 12.46 2.77 13.38
CA TRP A 295 11.71 2.51 12.15
C TRP A 295 12.29 1.36 11.34
N ILE A 296 11.39 0.56 10.78
CA ILE A 296 11.64 -0.48 9.81
C ILE A 296 11.16 0.04 8.46
N TYR A 297 12.06 0.11 7.48
CA TYR A 297 11.79 0.54 6.10
C TYR A 297 11.91 -0.66 5.17
N PHE A 298 11.04 -0.73 4.16
CA PHE A 298 11.04 -1.84 3.19
C PHE A 298 10.27 -1.47 1.92
N LEU A 299 10.50 -2.24 0.85
CA LEU A 299 9.66 -2.20 -0.35
C LEU A 299 8.54 -3.23 -0.22
N SER A 300 7.30 -2.82 -0.49
CA SER A 300 6.16 -3.73 -0.50
C SER A 300 5.97 -4.34 -1.88
N TRP A 301 6.17 -5.67 -2.01
CA TRP A 301 5.90 -6.37 -3.27
C TRP A 301 4.45 -6.22 -3.73
N GLU A 302 3.51 -6.26 -2.77
CA GLU A 302 2.07 -6.19 -3.04
C GLU A 302 1.59 -4.81 -3.51
N ASP A 303 2.41 -3.78 -3.32
CA ASP A 303 2.10 -2.38 -3.67
C ASP A 303 3.14 -1.81 -4.65
N ASP A 304 3.46 -2.60 -5.67
CA ASP A 304 4.38 -2.28 -6.79
C ASP A 304 5.74 -1.75 -6.33
N PHE A 305 6.31 -2.34 -5.27
CA PHE A 305 7.58 -1.95 -4.67
C PHE A 305 7.62 -0.51 -4.14
N SER A 306 6.46 0.02 -3.73
CA SER A 306 6.39 1.27 -2.98
C SER A 306 7.16 1.17 -1.67
N VAL A 307 7.72 2.29 -1.21
CA VAL A 307 8.48 2.36 0.04
C VAL A 307 7.51 2.51 1.21
N TYR A 308 7.61 1.61 2.17
CA TYR A 308 6.84 1.62 3.41
C TYR A 308 7.74 1.81 4.61
N LYS A 309 7.14 2.27 5.71
CA LYS A 309 7.75 2.17 7.03
C LYS A 309 6.75 1.74 8.09
N MET A 310 7.24 1.14 9.16
CA MET A 310 6.51 0.84 10.39
C MET A 310 7.47 0.91 11.58
N ASP A 311 6.96 1.00 12.80
CA ASP A 311 7.83 1.00 13.97
C ASP A 311 8.40 -0.40 14.27
N LEU A 312 9.36 -0.45 15.20
CA LEU A 312 10.01 -1.67 15.69
C LEU A 312 9.05 -2.70 16.31
N ASN A 313 7.79 -2.34 16.52
CA ASN A 313 6.74 -3.15 17.13
C ASN A 313 5.66 -3.55 16.11
N GLY A 314 5.88 -3.29 14.82
CA GLY A 314 4.95 -3.62 13.75
C GLY A 314 3.69 -2.77 13.76
N GLN A 315 3.68 -1.63 14.44
CA GLN A 315 2.59 -0.66 14.42
C GLN A 315 2.96 0.52 13.50
N ASN A 316 2.02 1.44 13.30
CA ASN A 316 2.23 2.64 12.49
C ASN A 316 2.72 2.36 11.05
N LEU A 317 2.31 1.24 10.46
CA LEU A 317 2.58 0.89 9.08
C LEU A 317 1.96 1.93 8.14
N ALA A 318 2.78 2.57 7.31
CA ALA A 318 2.35 3.57 6.36
C ALA A 318 3.20 3.54 5.08
N GLN A 319 2.57 3.81 3.94
CA GLN A 319 3.27 4.13 2.70
C GLN A 319 4.03 5.44 2.90
N LEU A 320 5.32 5.43 2.62
CA LEU A 320 6.20 6.59 2.76
C LEU A 320 6.37 7.31 1.42
N ILE A 321 6.68 6.56 0.36
CA ILE A 321 6.89 7.08 -1.00
C ILE A 321 6.21 6.14 -2.00
N ASP A 322 5.30 6.70 -2.81
CA ASP A 322 4.54 6.02 -3.86
C ASP A 322 5.32 6.05 -5.18
N VAL A 323 6.36 5.23 -5.26
CA VAL A 323 7.16 5.02 -6.47
C VAL A 323 7.46 3.54 -6.62
N LYS A 324 7.49 3.06 -7.87
CA LYS A 324 7.97 1.72 -8.19
C LYS A 324 9.49 1.68 -8.04
N ALA A 325 9.98 1.42 -6.83
CA ALA A 325 11.39 1.33 -6.56
C ALA A 325 11.97 0.03 -7.15
N SER A 326 13.15 0.13 -7.75
CA SER A 326 13.95 -1.02 -8.17
C SER A 326 14.98 -1.42 -7.12
N SER A 327 15.37 -0.48 -6.26
CA SER A 327 16.21 -0.68 -5.09
C SER A 327 16.09 0.55 -4.17
N PHE A 328 16.31 0.39 -2.87
CA PHE A 328 16.49 1.49 -1.93
C PHE A 328 17.62 1.23 -0.93
N SER A 329 18.10 2.30 -0.32
CA SER A 329 19.15 2.25 0.70
C SER A 329 19.00 3.40 1.67
N ILE A 330 19.29 3.16 2.95
CA ILE A 330 19.38 4.19 3.98
C ILE A 330 20.85 4.44 4.28
N TYR A 331 21.24 5.70 4.15
CA TYR A 331 22.59 6.15 4.49
C TYR A 331 22.53 7.58 5.01
N ASP A 332 23.26 7.85 6.09
CA ASP A 332 23.36 9.17 6.73
C ASP A 332 21.97 9.84 6.93
N SER A 333 21.03 9.09 7.50
CA SER A 333 19.65 9.54 7.73
C SER A 333 18.92 10.03 6.46
N ARG A 334 19.23 9.43 5.30
CA ARG A 334 18.54 9.69 4.03
C ARG A 334 18.19 8.40 3.31
N LEU A 335 17.07 8.42 2.61
CA LEU A 335 16.60 7.35 1.73
C LEU A 335 17.11 7.62 0.32
N LEU A 336 17.84 6.68 -0.27
CA LEU A 336 18.24 6.69 -1.67
C LEU A 336 17.36 5.68 -2.40
N ILE A 337 16.59 6.12 -3.38
CA ILE A 337 15.61 5.28 -4.07
C ILE A 337 15.90 5.32 -5.56
N SER A 338 16.18 4.14 -6.11
CA SER A 338 16.37 3.94 -7.55
C SER A 338 15.05 3.61 -8.20
N HIS A 339 14.56 4.46 -9.11
CA HIS A 339 13.28 4.27 -9.79
C HIS A 339 13.26 4.93 -11.16
N GLU A 340 12.17 4.72 -11.91
CA GLU A 340 11.92 5.45 -13.15
C GLU A 340 11.19 6.78 -12.87
N LYS A 341 11.67 7.86 -13.49
CA LYS A 341 11.03 9.19 -13.48
C LYS A 341 11.01 9.74 -14.89
N GLU A 342 9.81 9.99 -15.41
CA GLU A 342 9.61 10.53 -16.77
C GLU A 342 10.32 9.70 -17.88
N GLY A 343 10.35 8.37 -17.73
CA GLY A 343 11.00 7.46 -18.69
C GLY A 343 12.53 7.39 -18.56
N ARG A 344 13.11 7.92 -17.49
CA ARG A 344 14.55 7.83 -17.19
C ARG A 344 14.77 7.15 -15.85
N SER A 345 15.76 6.27 -15.76
CA SER A 345 16.21 5.72 -14.48
C SER A 345 16.99 6.77 -13.70
N VAL A 346 16.64 6.96 -12.44
CA VAL A 346 17.28 7.93 -11.54
C VAL A 346 17.41 7.31 -10.15
N VAL A 347 18.34 7.84 -9.36
CA VAL A 347 18.33 7.70 -7.90
C VAL A 347 17.93 9.04 -7.30
N GLU A 348 16.84 9.06 -6.54
CA GLU A 348 16.43 10.23 -5.76
C GLU A 348 16.73 10.02 -4.28
N SER A 349 17.27 11.05 -3.65
CA SER A 349 17.57 11.11 -2.22
C SER A 349 16.48 11.88 -1.48
N TYR A 350 15.85 11.27 -0.48
CA TYR A 350 14.80 11.83 0.36
C TYR A 350 15.24 11.89 1.82
N SER A 351 14.63 12.77 2.61
CA SER A 351 14.65 12.66 4.07
C SER A 351 13.91 11.39 4.54
N LEU A 352 14.16 10.93 5.78
CA LEU A 352 13.50 9.75 6.35
C LEU A 352 11.97 9.88 6.53
N ASP A 353 11.42 11.10 6.42
CA ASP A 353 9.98 11.35 6.37
C ASP A 353 9.41 11.37 4.94
N GLY A 354 10.23 11.03 3.94
CA GLY A 354 9.84 10.90 2.54
C GLY A 354 9.73 12.22 1.77
N LYS A 355 10.33 13.29 2.28
CA LYS A 355 10.27 14.64 1.69
C LYS A 355 11.61 15.03 1.07
N ASP A 356 11.66 16.24 0.53
CA ASP A 356 12.87 16.90 0.03
C ASP A 356 13.69 16.04 -0.94
N GLY A 357 12.95 15.39 -1.85
CA GLY A 357 13.50 14.54 -2.90
C GLY A 357 14.38 15.31 -3.88
N GLN A 358 15.60 14.82 -4.10
CA GLN A 358 16.55 15.37 -5.06
C GLN A 358 17.24 14.26 -5.84
N ILE A 359 17.41 14.44 -7.16
CA ILE A 359 18.14 13.47 -8.00
C ILE A 359 19.63 13.54 -7.65
N VAL A 360 20.23 12.38 -7.33
CA VAL A 360 21.66 12.23 -7.03
C VAL A 360 22.40 11.40 -8.07
N ILE A 361 21.71 10.53 -8.82
CA ILE A 361 22.27 9.75 -9.93
C ILE A 361 21.27 9.75 -11.09
N ASN A 362 21.74 9.95 -12.33
CA ASN A 362 20.92 9.97 -13.56
C ASN A 362 21.07 8.67 -14.38
N ASP A 363 21.21 7.54 -13.70
CA ASP A 363 21.44 6.22 -14.29
C ASP A 363 20.71 5.14 -13.46
N PRO A 364 20.45 3.95 -14.03
CA PRO A 364 20.00 2.80 -13.26
C PRO A 364 21.08 2.40 -12.25
N ALA A 365 20.71 2.30 -10.98
CA ALA A 365 21.59 1.85 -9.91
C ALA A 365 20.86 0.84 -9.03
N GLN A 366 21.42 -0.35 -8.89
CA GLN A 366 20.96 -1.40 -7.98
C GLN A 366 22.00 -1.63 -6.89
N ASN A 367 21.55 -2.07 -5.71
CA ASN A 367 22.40 -2.34 -4.56
C ASN A 367 23.32 -1.16 -4.27
N LEU A 368 22.78 0.06 -4.22
CA LEU A 368 23.57 1.28 -4.04
C LEU A 368 24.10 1.35 -2.60
N THR A 369 25.42 1.28 -2.43
CA THR A 369 26.06 1.55 -1.13
C THR A 369 26.92 2.80 -1.20
N ILE A 370 27.29 3.32 -0.04
CA ILE A 370 28.24 4.42 0.09
C ILE A 370 29.42 3.93 0.90
N TRP A 371 30.62 4.04 0.33
CA TRP A 371 31.85 3.69 1.00
C TRP A 371 32.89 4.79 0.75
N ASN A 372 33.47 5.35 1.83
CA ASN A 372 34.45 6.43 1.76
C ASN A 372 34.03 7.61 0.85
N ASP A 373 32.83 8.15 1.05
CA ASP A 373 32.23 9.27 0.28
C ASP A 373 32.00 9.00 -1.22
N ASP A 374 32.05 7.73 -1.63
CA ASP A 374 31.77 7.30 -3.00
C ASP A 374 30.55 6.39 -3.06
N TYR A 375 29.67 6.64 -4.04
CA TYR A 375 28.62 5.72 -4.42
C TYR A 375 29.21 4.52 -5.14
N TYR A 376 28.84 3.31 -4.71
CA TYR A 376 29.05 2.06 -5.45
C TYR A 376 27.70 1.46 -5.80
N TYR A 377 27.54 0.96 -7.02
CA TYR A 377 26.27 0.37 -7.47
C TYR A 377 26.42 -0.50 -8.71
N ILE A 378 25.49 -1.44 -8.88
CA ILE A 378 25.36 -2.24 -10.08
C ILE A 378 24.52 -1.44 -11.09
N GLY A 379 25.11 -1.13 -12.24
CA GLY A 379 24.42 -0.43 -13.33
C GLY A 379 23.44 -1.32 -14.09
N GLY A 380 22.61 -0.74 -14.95
CA GLY A 380 21.65 -1.50 -15.78
C GLY A 380 22.27 -2.49 -16.78
N ASN A 381 23.59 -2.45 -16.97
CA ASN A 381 24.36 -3.42 -17.77
C ASN A 381 25.09 -4.46 -16.88
N HIS A 382 24.73 -4.54 -15.60
CA HIS A 382 25.30 -5.41 -14.57
C HIS A 382 26.77 -5.14 -14.21
N LYS A 383 27.38 -4.04 -14.66
CA LYS A 383 28.74 -3.68 -14.23
C LYS A 383 28.70 -2.97 -12.88
N LEU A 384 29.80 -3.08 -12.13
CA LEU A 384 29.97 -2.30 -10.90
C LEU A 384 30.53 -0.92 -11.25
N TYR A 385 29.83 0.11 -10.79
CA TYR A 385 30.19 1.52 -10.97
C TYR A 385 30.60 2.16 -9.65
N ARG A 386 31.42 3.21 -9.76
CA ARG A 386 31.76 4.15 -8.69
C ARG A 386 31.46 5.58 -9.13
N SER A 387 30.87 6.40 -8.27
CA SER A 387 30.66 7.84 -8.51
C SER A 387 30.88 8.65 -7.24
N LYS A 388 31.31 9.92 -7.37
CA LYS A 388 31.50 10.82 -6.22
C LYS A 388 30.17 11.29 -5.65
N VAL A 389 30.01 11.25 -4.33
CA VAL A 389 28.86 11.84 -3.66
C VAL A 389 28.86 13.36 -3.86
N GLY A 390 27.74 13.91 -4.35
CA GLY A 390 27.57 15.36 -4.57
C GLY A 390 28.40 15.95 -5.72
N GLY A 391 29.10 15.13 -6.50
CA GLY A 391 29.91 15.56 -7.64
C GLY A 391 29.19 15.39 -8.98
N GLU A 392 29.54 16.21 -9.97
CA GLU A 392 29.10 16.05 -11.37
C GLU A 392 29.99 15.07 -12.17
N SER A 393 30.86 14.31 -11.50
CA SER A 393 31.77 13.38 -12.17
C SER A 393 30.99 12.25 -12.83
N GLU A 394 31.38 11.88 -14.05
CA GLU A 394 30.83 10.69 -14.71
C GLU A 394 31.16 9.42 -13.91
N PRO A 395 30.22 8.47 -13.80
CA PRO A 395 30.48 7.19 -13.14
C PRO A 395 31.63 6.42 -13.79
N GLU A 396 32.54 5.91 -12.96
CA GLU A 396 33.64 5.06 -13.37
C GLU A 396 33.23 3.58 -13.29
N VAL A 397 33.59 2.78 -14.29
CA VAL A 397 33.40 1.34 -14.25
C VAL A 397 34.54 0.73 -13.43
N VAL A 398 34.21 0.11 -12.30
CA VAL A 398 35.17 -0.59 -11.43
C VAL A 398 35.31 -2.05 -11.87
N VAL A 399 34.19 -2.73 -12.14
CA VAL A 399 34.19 -4.11 -12.68
C VAL A 399 33.52 -4.13 -14.04
N HIS A 400 34.28 -4.51 -15.07
CA HIS A 400 33.79 -4.57 -16.45
C HIS A 400 32.90 -5.78 -16.75
N GLY A 401 33.02 -6.85 -15.95
CA GLY A 401 32.19 -8.04 -16.06
C GLY A 401 30.80 -7.86 -15.41
N PRO A 402 29.84 -8.74 -15.72
CA PRO A 402 28.52 -8.71 -15.10
C PRO A 402 28.61 -9.22 -13.65
N VAL A 403 28.41 -8.32 -12.70
CA VAL A 403 28.46 -8.54 -11.25
C VAL A 403 27.09 -8.98 -10.76
N SER A 404 27.06 -10.09 -10.02
CA SER A 404 25.87 -10.64 -9.37
C SER A 404 25.62 -9.97 -8.03
N SER A 405 26.69 -9.85 -7.23
CA SER A 405 26.67 -9.28 -5.89
C SER A 405 28.05 -8.72 -5.56
N TYR A 406 28.09 -7.75 -4.64
CA TYR A 406 29.33 -7.18 -4.16
C TYR A 406 29.18 -6.66 -2.73
N LEU A 407 30.30 -6.55 -2.03
CA LEU A 407 30.40 -6.09 -0.66
C LEU A 407 31.73 -5.34 -0.47
N PRO A 408 31.69 -4.01 -0.27
CA PRO A 408 32.85 -3.24 0.19
C PRO A 408 33.28 -3.65 1.60
N THR A 409 34.59 -3.68 1.82
CA THR A 409 35.24 -3.93 3.12
C THR A 409 36.42 -2.99 3.29
N GLU A 410 37.00 -2.92 4.48
CA GLU A 410 38.26 -2.20 4.73
C GLU A 410 39.43 -2.66 3.84
N GLN A 411 39.34 -3.87 3.29
CA GLN A 411 40.37 -4.46 2.45
C GLN A 411 40.05 -4.35 0.95
N GLY A 412 38.98 -3.67 0.56
CA GLY A 412 38.54 -3.59 -0.83
C GLY A 412 37.19 -4.25 -1.06
N ILE A 413 36.88 -4.55 -2.31
CA ILE A 413 35.56 -5.01 -2.73
C ILE A 413 35.62 -6.52 -2.95
N ILE A 414 34.78 -7.25 -2.22
CA ILE A 414 34.49 -8.66 -2.51
C ILE A 414 33.30 -8.69 -3.46
N TYR A 415 33.35 -9.51 -4.50
CA TYR A 415 32.26 -9.60 -5.47
C TYR A 415 32.16 -10.98 -6.11
N SER A 416 30.99 -11.26 -6.67
CA SER A 416 30.71 -12.44 -7.48
C SER A 416 30.22 -12.01 -8.86
N LEU A 417 30.51 -12.81 -9.88
CA LEU A 417 30.07 -12.57 -11.25
C LEU A 417 28.78 -13.34 -11.55
N HIS A 418 28.09 -13.00 -12.63
CA HIS A 418 26.97 -13.81 -13.12
C HIS A 418 27.42 -15.26 -13.36
N SER A 419 26.59 -16.20 -12.93
CA SER A 419 26.78 -17.61 -13.25
C SER A 419 26.25 -17.93 -14.66
N SER A 420 26.47 -19.16 -15.12
CA SER A 420 25.83 -19.64 -16.35
C SER A 420 24.30 -19.75 -16.21
N GLU A 421 23.76 -19.75 -15.00
CA GLU A 421 22.32 -19.88 -14.72
C GLU A 421 21.60 -18.53 -14.76
N GLY A 422 22.32 -17.41 -14.60
CA GLY A 422 21.74 -16.07 -14.71
C GLY A 422 22.47 -15.01 -13.87
N ALA A 423 21.74 -13.95 -13.55
CA ALA A 423 22.27 -12.83 -12.77
C ALA A 423 22.46 -13.17 -11.28
N TYR A 424 21.67 -14.11 -10.75
CA TYR A 424 21.76 -14.60 -9.38
C TYR A 424 21.22 -16.03 -9.34
N PRO A 425 21.84 -16.97 -8.60
CA PRO A 425 23.05 -16.79 -7.80
C PRO A 425 24.32 -16.61 -8.65
N GLY A 426 25.37 -16.06 -8.05
CA GLY A 426 26.63 -15.72 -8.71
C GLY A 426 27.57 -16.92 -8.88
N ALA A 427 28.68 -16.71 -9.58
CA ALA A 427 29.76 -17.67 -9.75
C ALA A 427 31.11 -17.02 -9.45
N GLY A 428 31.93 -17.73 -8.68
CA GLY A 428 33.22 -17.30 -8.20
C GLY A 428 33.13 -16.24 -7.10
N VAL A 429 34.19 -16.18 -6.29
CA VAL A 429 34.40 -15.15 -5.28
C VAL A 429 35.70 -14.44 -5.61
N TYR A 430 35.62 -13.15 -5.85
CA TYR A 430 36.73 -12.31 -6.23
C TYR A 430 36.91 -11.19 -5.21
N ARG A 431 38.14 -10.72 -5.08
CA ARG A 431 38.47 -9.51 -4.33
C ARG A 431 39.22 -8.54 -5.21
N MET A 432 39.01 -7.25 -4.98
CA MET A 432 39.78 -6.20 -5.64
C MET A 432 39.98 -4.96 -4.78
N THR A 433 40.98 -4.16 -5.12
CA THR A 433 41.13 -2.80 -4.59
C THR A 433 40.03 -1.87 -5.08
N PHE A 434 39.77 -0.78 -4.35
CA PHE A 434 38.71 0.19 -4.68
C PHE A 434 38.92 0.95 -5.99
N ASP A 435 40.15 1.01 -6.50
CA ASP A 435 40.51 1.58 -7.80
C ASP A 435 40.54 0.52 -8.92
N GLY A 436 40.26 -0.73 -8.58
CA GLY A 436 40.27 -1.89 -9.47
C GLY A 436 41.61 -2.27 -10.08
N SER A 437 42.71 -1.75 -9.55
CA SER A 437 44.06 -2.06 -10.04
C SER A 437 44.53 -3.47 -9.70
N GLU A 438 44.11 -4.02 -8.55
CA GLU A 438 44.47 -5.37 -8.11
C GLU A 438 43.21 -6.21 -7.96
N SER A 439 43.13 -7.33 -8.67
CA SER A 439 42.01 -8.28 -8.59
C SER A 439 42.54 -9.70 -8.44
N SER A 440 42.01 -10.43 -7.47
CA SER A 440 42.33 -11.83 -7.19
C SER A 440 41.06 -12.69 -7.15
N ASN A 441 41.20 -13.93 -7.60
CA ASN A 441 40.19 -14.97 -7.41
C ASN A 441 40.46 -15.65 -6.07
N LEU A 442 39.48 -15.60 -5.16
CA LEU A 442 39.54 -16.25 -3.87
C LEU A 442 38.95 -17.67 -3.93
N SER A 443 37.94 -17.89 -4.78
CA SER A 443 37.29 -19.20 -4.94
C SER A 443 36.54 -19.34 -6.26
N ASP A 444 36.55 -20.55 -6.82
CA ASP A 444 35.76 -20.93 -8.01
C ASP A 444 34.40 -21.56 -7.64
N LEU A 445 33.91 -21.35 -6.40
CA LEU A 445 32.60 -21.82 -5.96
C LEU A 445 31.48 -21.26 -6.84
N ASP A 446 30.47 -22.09 -7.09
CA ASP A 446 29.28 -21.73 -7.86
C ASP A 446 28.09 -21.46 -6.92
N ARG A 447 27.03 -20.87 -7.48
CA ARG A 447 25.81 -20.47 -6.77
C ARG A 447 26.10 -19.64 -5.51
N VAL A 448 26.97 -18.65 -5.64
CA VAL A 448 27.35 -17.72 -4.57
C VAL A 448 26.21 -16.76 -4.27
N GLU A 449 25.85 -16.68 -2.99
CA GLU A 449 24.67 -15.98 -2.48
C GLU A 449 24.99 -15.19 -1.21
N GLY A 450 24.46 -13.96 -1.12
CA GLY A 450 24.33 -13.18 0.12
C GLY A 450 25.61 -12.97 0.94
N PHE A 451 26.59 -12.25 0.40
CA PHE A 451 27.75 -11.81 1.18
C PHE A 451 27.31 -10.99 2.40
N ALA A 452 27.80 -11.34 3.59
CA ALA A 452 27.51 -10.60 4.81
C ALA A 452 28.78 -10.47 5.67
N LYS A 453 29.19 -9.23 5.95
CA LYS A 453 30.33 -8.94 6.82
C LYS A 453 29.90 -9.01 8.28
N VAL A 454 30.66 -9.74 9.08
CA VAL A 454 30.53 -9.87 10.54
C VAL A 454 31.92 -9.90 11.15
N GLY A 455 32.26 -8.88 11.96
CA GLY A 455 33.60 -8.67 12.46
C GLY A 455 34.63 -8.63 11.33
N ASP A 456 35.67 -9.44 11.44
CA ASP A 456 36.74 -9.59 10.44
C ASP A 456 36.49 -10.77 9.49
N SER A 457 35.22 -11.14 9.31
CA SER A 457 34.81 -12.24 8.43
C SER A 457 33.72 -11.82 7.46
N VAL A 458 33.66 -12.51 6.31
CA VAL A 458 32.55 -12.42 5.36
C VAL A 458 31.93 -13.80 5.20
N LEU A 459 30.66 -13.91 5.55
CA LEU A 459 29.85 -15.11 5.33
C LEU A 459 29.17 -15.05 3.98
N PHE A 460 29.06 -16.19 3.32
CA PHE A 460 28.28 -16.32 2.10
C PHE A 460 27.81 -17.76 1.94
N THR A 461 26.71 -17.94 1.22
CA THR A 461 26.19 -19.26 0.88
C THR A 461 26.69 -19.64 -0.51
N ALA A 462 27.15 -20.87 -0.70
CA ALA A 462 27.54 -21.39 -2.00
C ALA A 462 27.26 -22.89 -2.08
N GLY A 463 27.07 -23.43 -3.28
CA GLY A 463 26.73 -24.85 -3.43
C GLY A 463 26.87 -25.36 -4.84
N VAL A 464 26.95 -26.69 -4.96
CA VAL A 464 27.14 -27.37 -6.25
C VAL A 464 25.85 -28.12 -6.64
N GLY A 465 25.30 -27.80 -7.81
CA GLY A 465 24.15 -28.53 -8.34
C GLY A 465 22.88 -28.38 -7.49
N PHE A 466 22.31 -29.50 -7.03
CA PHE A 466 21.07 -29.56 -6.24
C PHE A 466 21.31 -29.88 -4.76
N GLU A 467 22.56 -29.89 -4.31
CA GLU A 467 22.88 -30.14 -2.90
C GLU A 467 22.47 -28.95 -2.02
N GLU A 468 22.29 -29.20 -0.72
CA GLU A 468 22.07 -28.11 0.22
C GLU A 468 23.31 -27.21 0.23
N PRO A 469 23.15 -25.88 0.08
CA PRO A 469 24.30 -25.01 -0.06
C PRO A 469 24.94 -24.74 1.30
N ASP A 470 26.26 -24.81 1.35
CA ASP A 470 27.04 -24.60 2.55
C ASP A 470 27.20 -23.11 2.88
N VAL A 471 27.30 -22.80 4.16
CA VAL A 471 27.73 -21.47 4.62
C VAL A 471 29.25 -21.46 4.68
N ASN A 472 29.85 -20.61 3.86
CA ASN A 472 31.28 -20.42 3.75
C ASN A 472 31.67 -19.12 4.47
N ARG A 473 32.86 -19.11 5.08
CA ARG A 473 33.46 -17.95 5.73
C ARG A 473 34.76 -17.59 5.04
N ILE A 474 34.91 -16.32 4.71
CA ILE A 474 36.19 -15.70 4.35
C ILE A 474 36.73 -15.00 5.58
N ASP A 475 37.89 -15.41 6.08
CA ASP A 475 38.63 -14.66 7.08
C ASP A 475 39.37 -13.50 6.38
N LEU A 476 39.05 -12.25 6.73
CA LEU A 476 39.60 -11.09 6.02
C LEU A 476 41.10 -10.94 6.29
N GLU A 477 41.63 -11.32 7.46
CA GLU A 477 43.06 -11.13 7.75
C GLU A 477 43.96 -12.11 6.98
N SER A 478 43.54 -13.36 6.88
CA SER A 478 44.30 -14.46 6.27
C SER A 478 43.90 -14.78 4.84
N GLU A 479 42.75 -14.26 4.39
CA GLU A 479 42.10 -14.55 3.11
C GLU A 479 41.73 -16.04 2.92
N SER A 480 41.71 -16.82 4.00
CA SER A 480 41.32 -18.23 3.93
C SER A 480 39.80 -18.38 3.83
N ILE A 481 39.36 -19.38 3.07
CA ILE A 481 37.96 -19.78 2.99
C ILE A 481 37.77 -21.13 3.67
N ASP A 482 36.81 -21.19 4.58
CA ASP A 482 36.39 -22.41 5.28
C ASP A 482 34.86 -22.56 5.25
N VAL A 483 34.40 -23.81 5.37
CA VAL A 483 32.97 -24.12 5.52
C VAL A 483 32.65 -24.13 7.02
N LEU A 484 31.56 -23.47 7.39
CA LEU A 484 31.05 -23.48 8.77
C LEU A 484 30.20 -24.73 8.99
N ASP A 485 30.66 -25.59 9.91
CA ASP A 485 29.98 -26.84 10.31
C ASP A 485 28.89 -26.63 11.39
#